data_AF-A0A7M2WSF3-F1
#
_entry.id   AF-A0A7M2WSF3-F1
#
_cell.length_a   1.000
_cell.length_b   1.000
_cell.length_c   1.000
_cell.angle_alpha   90.00
_cell.angle_beta   90.00
_cell.angle_gamma   90.00
#
_symmetry.space_group_name_H-M   'P 1'
#
loop_
_entity.id
_entity.type
_entity.pdbx_description
1 polymer ?
#
loop_
_entity_poly.entity_id
_entity_poly.type
_entity_poly.pdbx_seq_one_letter_code
_entity_poly.pdbx_strand_id
1 'polypeptide(L)'
;MTARMLTRCRRRGLTLIEMVISLSMLTVILAGSISLVLIAARAMSNESSNVGADAVAARSAADQIIDDLKTATAITEQTRTAIKMTVPDRDGDGLADTIRYAWSGTTGAPLTRQFNARTAATLATNVNAFSFTYLSKTAGKPPPVEGPSQTLLLHLASSNTMDTDLSSAKGVAGYFKPTLAAKAVKWKISKIDLQTERDLLSTGTVTVALKYADANKKPTGATLQSATVAIVDLLGSSNWTSVTFNTPADLDISQSVCFTVTASVLLGNGGRIRYDNANTDASTVMMITSDSGATWTTPVATQALQARVTGTVTTQELETLEFQALPAAP
;
A
#
# COMPACT_ATOMS: atom_id res chain seq x y z
N MET A 1 103.91 -3.38 -47.76
CA MET A 1 104.57 -2.24 -47.08
C MET A 1 104.03 -0.95 -47.68
N THR A 2 103.09 -0.27 -47.02
CA THR A 2 102.66 1.09 -47.38
C THR A 2 102.08 1.78 -46.14
N ALA A 3 102.66 2.93 -45.80
CA ALA A 3 102.62 3.56 -44.49
C ALA A 3 101.33 4.39 -44.26
N ARG A 4 100.73 4.23 -43.07
CA ARG A 4 99.59 5.01 -42.58
C ARG A 4 100.11 6.20 -41.77
N MET A 5 100.10 7.39 -42.38
CA MET A 5 100.57 8.64 -41.76
C MET A 5 99.50 9.18 -40.80
N LEU A 6 99.77 9.08 -39.50
CA LEU A 6 98.97 9.71 -38.43
C LEU A 6 99.27 11.21 -38.37
N THR A 7 98.36 12.03 -38.86
CA THR A 7 98.45 13.50 -38.77
C THR A 7 98.18 13.93 -37.32
N ARG A 8 99.24 14.35 -36.60
CA ARG A 8 99.13 14.95 -35.27
C ARG A 8 98.35 16.26 -35.34
N CYS A 9 97.10 16.27 -34.88
CA CYS A 9 96.36 17.49 -34.61
C CYS A 9 97.00 18.23 -33.44
N ARG A 10 97.57 19.41 -33.71
CA ARG A 10 98.16 20.31 -32.73
C ARG A 10 97.03 20.93 -31.90
N ARG A 11 96.86 20.48 -30.65
CA ARG A 11 95.89 21.08 -29.70
C ARG A 11 96.31 22.52 -29.41
N ARG A 12 95.55 23.49 -29.89
CA ARG A 12 95.64 24.88 -29.43
C ARG A 12 94.92 24.95 -28.09
N GLY A 13 95.64 25.32 -27.03
CA GLY A 13 95.04 25.59 -25.73
C GLY A 13 94.20 26.86 -25.81
N LEU A 14 93.04 26.84 -25.15
CA LEU A 14 92.15 28.01 -25.06
C LEU A 14 92.89 29.15 -24.38
N THR A 15 92.74 30.35 -24.92
CA THR A 15 93.25 31.55 -24.28
C THR A 15 92.45 31.84 -23.02
N LEU A 16 93.07 32.45 -22.01
CA LEU A 16 92.42 32.75 -20.73
C LEU A 16 91.15 33.60 -20.92
N ILE A 17 91.16 34.50 -21.92
CA ILE A 17 90.01 35.31 -22.33
C ILE A 17 88.87 34.46 -22.93
N GLU A 18 89.18 33.44 -23.75
CA GLU A 18 88.16 32.51 -24.29
C GLU A 18 87.48 31.69 -23.18
N MET A 19 88.23 31.27 -22.16
CA MET A 19 87.66 30.55 -21.01
C MET A 19 86.72 31.45 -20.21
N VAL A 20 87.06 32.73 -20.00
CA VAL A 20 86.21 33.68 -19.27
C VAL A 20 84.92 33.98 -20.06
N ILE A 21 85.02 34.21 -21.37
CA ILE A 21 83.84 34.45 -22.23
C ILE A 21 82.95 33.20 -22.26
N SER A 22 83.53 32.01 -22.41
CA SER A 22 82.77 30.74 -22.40
C SER A 22 82.07 30.50 -21.06
N LEU A 23 82.73 30.82 -19.94
CA LEU A 23 82.12 30.71 -18.61
C LEU A 23 80.94 31.68 -18.45
N SER A 24 81.08 32.92 -18.94
CA SER A 24 80.01 33.92 -18.86
C SER A 24 78.79 33.57 -19.74
N MET A 25 79.01 32.98 -20.91
CA MET A 25 77.90 32.49 -21.74
C MET A 25 77.21 31.29 -21.10
N LEU A 26 77.97 30.38 -20.48
CA LEU A 26 77.43 29.22 -19.78
C LEU A 26 76.55 29.63 -18.59
N THR A 27 76.95 30.64 -17.80
CA THR A 27 76.15 31.10 -16.66
C THR A 27 74.81 31.71 -17.10
N VAL A 28 74.79 32.46 -18.20
CA VAL A 28 73.55 33.01 -18.76
C VAL A 28 72.61 31.89 -19.25
N ILE A 29 73.15 30.89 -19.96
CA ILE A 29 72.36 29.75 -20.44
C ILE A 29 71.81 28.91 -19.28
N LEU A 30 72.62 28.66 -18.24
CA LEU A 30 72.20 27.93 -17.05
C LEU A 30 71.13 28.71 -16.26
N ALA A 31 71.29 30.02 -16.09
CA ALA A 31 70.29 30.86 -15.45
C ALA A 31 68.96 30.87 -16.23
N GLY A 32 69.03 30.94 -17.56
CA GLY A 32 67.85 30.81 -18.43
C GLY A 32 67.17 29.44 -18.31
N SER A 33 67.95 28.36 -18.29
CA SER A 33 67.45 26.98 -18.14
C SER A 33 66.78 26.76 -16.78
N ILE A 34 67.38 27.26 -15.70
CA ILE A 34 66.79 27.19 -14.35
C ILE A 34 65.46 27.96 -14.31
N SER A 35 65.40 29.13 -14.97
CA SER A 35 64.17 29.93 -15.04
C SER A 35 63.05 29.21 -15.79
N LEU A 36 63.36 28.52 -16.90
CA LEU A 36 62.38 27.72 -17.65
C LEU A 36 61.87 26.53 -16.83
N VAL A 37 62.75 25.84 -16.10
CA VAL A 37 62.35 24.74 -15.21
C VAL A 37 61.42 25.24 -14.10
N LEU A 38 61.67 26.42 -13.53
CA LEU A 38 60.80 27.00 -12.52
C LEU A 38 59.43 27.43 -13.07
N ILE A 39 59.36 27.94 -14.31
CA ILE A 39 58.10 28.27 -14.97
C ILE A 39 57.32 26.98 -15.31
N ALA A 40 57.97 25.95 -15.83
CA ALA A 40 57.36 24.66 -16.12
C ALA A 40 56.86 23.97 -14.84
N ALA A 41 57.66 23.98 -13.77
CA ALA A 41 57.26 23.46 -12.47
C ALA A 41 56.07 24.21 -11.88
N ARG A 42 56.02 25.55 -12.04
CA ARG A 42 54.86 26.36 -11.62
C ARG A 42 53.61 26.09 -12.46
N ALA A 43 53.76 25.86 -13.76
CA ALA A 43 52.65 25.50 -14.64
C ALA A 43 52.06 24.13 -14.24
N MET A 44 52.92 23.17 -13.91
CA MET A 44 52.50 21.86 -13.41
C MET A 44 51.93 21.91 -11.99
N SER A 45 52.42 22.80 -11.12
CA SER A 45 51.86 22.97 -9.76
C SER A 45 50.58 23.81 -9.73
N ASN A 46 50.31 24.60 -10.76
CA ASN A 46 49.05 25.37 -10.91
C ASN A 46 47.89 24.52 -11.45
N GLU A 47 48.14 23.26 -11.83
CA GLU A 47 47.11 22.20 -11.82
C GLU A 47 46.71 21.79 -10.38
N SER A 48 47.10 22.55 -9.36
CA SER A 48 46.54 22.49 -7.99
C SER A 48 45.02 22.76 -7.94
N SER A 49 44.42 23.18 -9.05
CA SER A 49 43.01 22.88 -9.30
C SER A 49 42.93 21.47 -9.92
N ASN A 50 42.67 20.48 -9.07
CA ASN A 50 42.44 19.07 -9.38
C ASN A 50 41.18 18.85 -10.25
N VAL A 51 40.91 19.71 -11.24
CA VAL A 51 39.67 19.74 -12.04
C VAL A 51 39.38 18.37 -12.65
N GLY A 52 40.42 17.66 -13.12
CA GLY A 52 40.28 16.29 -13.61
C GLY A 52 39.84 15.30 -12.53
N ALA A 53 40.44 15.34 -11.35
CA ALA A 53 40.07 14.47 -10.23
C ALA A 53 38.68 14.80 -9.67
N ASP A 54 38.33 16.09 -9.59
CA ASP A 54 37.02 16.56 -9.14
C ASP A 54 35.92 16.12 -10.12
N ALA A 55 36.16 16.20 -11.42
CA ALA A 55 35.23 15.72 -12.44
C ALA A 55 35.02 14.20 -12.37
N VAL A 56 36.08 13.43 -12.14
CA VAL A 56 36.00 11.98 -11.94
C VAL A 56 35.23 11.64 -10.67
N ALA A 57 35.48 12.34 -9.56
CA ALA A 57 34.76 12.15 -8.30
C ALA A 57 33.26 12.49 -8.44
N ALA A 58 32.92 13.60 -9.10
CA ALA A 58 31.55 13.99 -9.35
C ALA A 58 30.80 12.95 -10.21
N ARG A 59 31.46 12.43 -11.25
CA ARG A 59 30.89 11.37 -12.10
C ARG A 59 30.69 10.07 -11.32
N SER A 60 31.68 9.64 -10.55
CA SER A 60 31.58 8.43 -9.72
C SER A 60 30.45 8.54 -8.70
N ALA A 61 30.27 9.71 -8.08
CA ALA A 61 29.16 9.96 -7.16
C ALA A 61 27.79 9.86 -7.88
N ALA A 62 27.67 10.45 -9.06
CA ALA A 62 26.44 10.39 -9.85
C ALA A 62 26.12 8.96 -10.31
N ASP A 63 27.11 8.22 -10.82
CA ASP A 63 26.95 6.83 -11.25
C ASP A 63 26.48 5.95 -10.09
N GLN A 64 27.06 6.13 -8.89
CA GLN A 64 26.62 5.38 -7.71
C GLN A 64 25.18 5.70 -7.29
N ILE A 65 24.77 6.97 -7.35
CA ILE A 65 23.38 7.37 -7.07
C ILE A 65 22.43 6.74 -8.08
N ILE A 66 22.79 6.75 -9.37
CA ILE A 66 21.99 6.18 -10.45
C ILE A 66 21.82 4.67 -10.27
N ASP A 67 22.89 3.96 -9.93
CA ASP A 67 22.82 2.51 -9.75
C ASP A 67 22.01 2.11 -8.51
N ASP A 68 22.10 2.88 -7.43
CA ASP A 68 21.25 2.67 -6.26
C ASP A 68 19.78 2.96 -6.59
N LEU A 69 19.49 4.03 -7.33
CA LEU A 69 18.14 4.39 -7.79
C LEU A 69 17.51 3.33 -8.71
N LYS A 70 18.28 2.71 -9.61
CA LYS A 70 17.78 1.63 -10.50
C LYS A 70 17.27 0.43 -9.71
N THR A 71 17.79 0.20 -8.52
CA THR A 71 17.41 -0.93 -7.65
C THR A 71 16.45 -0.51 -6.54
N ALA A 72 16.07 0.77 -6.44
CA ALA A 72 15.20 1.25 -5.38
C ALA A 72 13.78 0.69 -5.54
N THR A 73 13.24 0.12 -4.46
CA THR A 73 11.86 -0.37 -4.38
C THR A 73 10.91 0.65 -3.75
N ALA A 74 11.44 1.59 -2.98
CA ALA A 74 10.68 2.70 -2.42
C ALA A 74 11.56 3.94 -2.22
N ILE A 75 10.96 5.13 -2.24
CA ILE A 75 11.60 6.38 -1.85
C ILE A 75 10.86 6.93 -0.63
N THR A 76 11.57 7.10 0.49
CA THR A 76 11.01 7.49 1.80
C THR A 76 11.37 8.92 2.21
N GLU A 77 12.34 9.55 1.55
CA GLU A 77 12.66 10.97 1.70
C GLU A 77 12.92 11.55 0.31
N GLN A 78 12.29 12.67 0.00
CA GLN A 78 12.45 13.41 -1.25
C GLN A 78 12.54 14.89 -0.94
N THR A 79 13.75 15.42 -0.94
CA THR A 79 13.99 16.85 -0.78
C THR A 79 14.94 17.31 -1.86
N ARG A 80 15.10 18.63 -1.99
CA ARG A 80 16.01 19.18 -2.99
C ARG A 80 17.46 18.72 -2.79
N THR A 81 17.91 18.45 -1.56
CA THR A 81 19.31 18.13 -1.27
C THR A 81 19.51 16.78 -0.59
N ALA A 82 18.44 15.99 -0.43
CA ALA A 82 18.52 14.65 0.13
C ALA A 82 17.47 13.72 -0.48
N ILE A 83 17.86 12.46 -0.64
CA ILE A 83 16.98 11.36 -1.02
C ILE A 83 17.27 10.16 -0.13
N LYS A 84 16.22 9.51 0.37
CA LYS A 84 16.30 8.24 1.08
C LYS A 84 15.48 7.22 0.35
N MET A 85 16.07 6.08 0.07
CA MET A 85 15.44 4.99 -0.66
C MET A 85 15.62 3.66 0.07
N THR A 86 14.71 2.74 -0.20
CA THR A 86 14.80 1.33 0.17
C THR A 86 15.27 0.55 -1.05
N VAL A 87 16.24 -0.35 -0.88
CA VAL A 87 16.75 -1.25 -1.91
C VAL A 87 16.61 -2.71 -1.42
N PRO A 88 16.62 -3.71 -2.33
CA PRO A 88 16.72 -5.11 -1.92
C PRO A 88 17.91 -5.36 -1.01
N ASP A 89 17.80 -6.39 -0.17
CA ASP A 89 18.87 -6.84 0.72
C ASP A 89 20.21 -7.00 -0.03
N ARG A 90 21.23 -6.26 0.39
CA ARG A 90 22.60 -6.32 -0.14
C ARG A 90 23.61 -6.83 0.89
N ASP A 91 23.27 -6.84 2.19
CA ASP A 91 24.18 -7.30 3.24
C ASP A 91 23.87 -8.71 3.76
N GLY A 92 22.78 -9.32 3.27
CA GLY A 92 22.44 -10.73 3.39
C GLY A 92 21.66 -11.08 4.65
N ASP A 93 21.04 -10.11 5.31
CA ASP A 93 20.29 -10.31 6.57
C ASP A 93 18.81 -10.67 6.37
N GLY A 94 18.33 -10.70 5.12
CA GLY A 94 16.95 -11.00 4.74
C GLY A 94 15.99 -9.80 4.86
N LEU A 95 16.49 -8.61 5.20
CA LEU A 95 15.72 -7.38 5.31
C LEU A 95 16.11 -6.41 4.19
N ALA A 96 15.16 -5.55 3.78
CA ALA A 96 15.46 -4.53 2.80
C ALA A 96 16.33 -3.43 3.40
N ASP A 97 17.35 -3.00 2.65
CA ASP A 97 18.30 -1.97 3.07
C ASP A 97 17.77 -0.56 2.81
N THR A 98 18.31 0.42 3.54
CA THR A 98 18.07 1.84 3.31
C THR A 98 19.34 2.57 2.91
N ILE A 99 19.24 3.43 1.90
CA ILE A 99 20.34 4.26 1.43
C ILE A 99 19.88 5.71 1.44
N ARG A 100 20.66 6.58 2.08
CA ARG A 100 20.40 8.02 2.11
C ARG A 100 21.56 8.78 1.52
N TYR A 101 21.29 9.60 0.52
CA TYR A 101 22.22 10.62 0.03
C TYR A 101 21.78 11.97 0.54
N ALA A 102 22.72 12.76 1.08
CA ALA A 102 22.42 14.08 1.61
C ALA A 102 23.57 15.05 1.46
N TRP A 103 23.21 16.29 1.11
CA TRP A 103 24.06 17.46 1.10
C TRP A 103 23.39 18.57 1.94
N SER A 104 24.19 19.30 2.73
CA SER A 104 23.65 20.31 3.66
C SER A 104 23.09 21.56 2.96
N GLY A 105 23.36 21.74 1.67
CA GLY A 105 23.09 23.00 0.97
C GLY A 105 24.19 24.05 1.11
N THR A 106 25.20 23.82 1.95
CA THR A 106 26.32 24.73 2.15
C THR A 106 27.41 24.47 1.11
N THR A 107 27.80 25.51 0.37
CA THR A 107 28.95 25.46 -0.55
C THR A 107 30.21 24.95 0.16
N GLY A 108 30.88 23.96 -0.43
CA GLY A 108 32.07 23.32 0.12
C GLY A 108 31.79 22.15 1.09
N ALA A 109 30.54 21.97 1.53
CA ALA A 109 30.18 20.82 2.36
C ALA A 109 30.20 19.51 1.55
N PRO A 110 30.49 18.36 2.18
CA PRO A 110 30.51 17.08 1.47
C PRO A 110 29.10 16.59 1.13
N LEU A 111 28.98 15.88 0.00
CA LEU A 111 27.87 14.97 -0.26
C LEU A 111 28.16 13.66 0.44
N THR A 112 27.21 13.19 1.25
CA THR A 112 27.36 11.96 2.04
C THR A 112 26.39 10.88 1.59
N ARG A 113 26.82 9.62 1.72
CA ARG A 113 26.01 8.42 1.53
C ARG A 113 25.96 7.65 2.84
N GLN A 114 24.76 7.36 3.32
CA GLN A 114 24.52 6.56 4.51
C GLN A 114 23.85 5.24 4.10
N PHE A 115 24.38 4.13 4.59
CA PHE A 115 23.85 2.79 4.37
C PHE A 115 23.30 2.26 5.71
N ASN A 116 22.00 1.97 5.76
CA ASN A 116 21.26 1.63 6.97
C ASN A 116 21.49 2.66 8.09
N ALA A 117 21.63 2.20 9.32
CA ALA A 117 21.93 3.04 10.48
C ALA A 117 23.44 3.32 10.67
N ARG A 118 24.29 2.99 9.69
CA ARG A 118 25.75 3.20 9.81
C ARG A 118 26.09 4.69 9.71
N THR A 119 27.31 5.05 10.11
CA THR A 119 27.84 6.41 9.93
C THR A 119 27.87 6.77 8.44
N ALA A 120 27.45 7.99 8.11
CA ALA A 120 27.46 8.47 6.73
C ALA A 120 28.92 8.59 6.22
N ALA A 121 29.18 8.00 5.06
CA ALA A 121 30.46 8.09 4.37
C ALA A 121 30.44 9.28 3.40
N THR A 122 31.58 9.98 3.28
CA THR A 122 31.73 11.05 2.29
C THR A 122 31.86 10.45 0.90
N LEU A 123 30.98 10.86 -0.01
CA LEU A 123 30.96 10.43 -1.40
C LEU A 123 31.70 11.41 -2.31
N ALA A 124 31.49 12.70 -2.10
CA ALA A 124 32.22 13.78 -2.75
C ALA A 124 32.50 14.91 -1.76
N THR A 125 33.70 15.46 -1.79
CA THR A 125 34.11 16.61 -0.98
C THR A 125 33.89 17.91 -1.75
N ASN A 126 33.90 19.04 -1.04
CA ASN A 126 33.88 20.38 -1.62
C ASN A 126 32.73 20.62 -2.63
N VAL A 127 31.53 20.12 -2.33
CA VAL A 127 30.39 20.22 -3.25
C VAL A 127 29.84 21.65 -3.23
N ASN A 128 29.86 22.31 -4.39
CA ASN A 128 29.39 23.68 -4.53
C ASN A 128 27.88 23.77 -4.81
N ALA A 129 27.34 22.79 -5.54
CA ALA A 129 25.93 22.70 -5.88
C ALA A 129 25.51 21.24 -6.06
N PHE A 130 24.35 20.90 -5.50
CA PHE A 130 23.71 19.60 -5.66
C PHE A 130 22.19 19.77 -5.52
N SER A 131 21.42 19.15 -6.41
CA SER A 131 19.96 19.24 -6.38
C SER A 131 19.32 18.01 -7.00
N PHE A 132 18.30 17.45 -6.33
CA PHE A 132 17.36 16.51 -6.93
C PHE A 132 16.17 17.24 -7.53
N THR A 133 15.60 16.67 -8.59
CA THR A 133 14.32 17.05 -9.18
C THR A 133 13.50 15.78 -9.37
N TYR A 134 12.20 15.82 -9.05
CA TYR A 134 11.35 14.64 -9.02
C TYR A 134 10.21 14.77 -10.02
N LEU A 135 9.93 13.68 -10.74
CA LEU A 135 8.68 13.48 -11.47
C LEU A 135 7.83 12.52 -10.65
N SER A 136 6.74 13.00 -10.09
CA SER A 136 5.80 12.17 -9.33
C SER A 136 4.53 11.93 -10.13
N LYS A 137 3.99 10.73 -9.99
CA LYS A 137 2.64 10.37 -10.43
C LYS A 137 1.95 9.71 -9.26
N THR A 138 0.80 10.25 -8.86
CA THR A 138 -0.08 9.57 -7.92
C THR A 138 -0.70 8.38 -8.62
N ALA A 139 -0.37 7.17 -8.17
CA ALA A 139 -1.14 5.99 -8.54
C ALA A 139 -2.48 6.10 -7.80
N GLY A 140 -3.62 6.03 -8.50
CA GLY A 140 -4.91 6.05 -7.82
C GLY A 140 -5.01 4.90 -6.81
N LYS A 141 -5.87 5.05 -5.80
CA LYS A 141 -6.14 3.98 -4.83
C LYS A 141 -6.38 2.66 -5.57
N PRO A 142 -5.83 1.53 -5.08
CA PRO A 142 -6.11 0.25 -5.71
C PRO A 142 -7.63 0.04 -5.78
N PRO A 143 -8.11 -0.62 -6.85
CA PRO A 143 -9.52 -0.92 -6.97
C PRO A 143 -9.96 -1.73 -5.74
N PRO A 144 -11.15 -1.46 -5.17
CA PRO A 144 -11.66 -2.24 -4.06
C PRO A 144 -11.73 -3.73 -4.43
N VAL A 145 -11.33 -4.60 -3.50
CA VAL A 145 -11.30 -6.05 -3.70
C VAL A 145 -12.44 -6.67 -2.90
N GLU A 146 -13.29 -7.44 -3.57
CA GLU A 146 -14.35 -8.21 -2.92
C GLU A 146 -13.75 -9.48 -2.30
N GLY A 147 -13.88 -9.62 -0.99
CA GLY A 147 -13.39 -10.79 -0.25
C GLY A 147 -14.27 -12.03 -0.44
N PRO A 148 -13.80 -13.20 0.05
CA PRO A 148 -14.60 -14.42 0.02
C PRO A 148 -15.88 -14.28 0.85
N SER A 149 -16.85 -15.15 0.56
CA SER A 149 -18.08 -15.23 1.35
C SER A 149 -17.78 -15.62 2.80
N GLN A 150 -18.33 -14.87 3.75
CA GLN A 150 -18.14 -15.05 5.18
C GLN A 150 -19.46 -14.88 5.95
N THR A 151 -19.47 -15.38 7.19
CA THR A 151 -20.60 -15.18 8.11
C THR A 151 -20.56 -13.75 8.66
N LEU A 152 -21.59 -12.98 8.37
CA LEU A 152 -21.75 -11.59 8.81
C LEU A 152 -22.52 -11.50 10.14
N LEU A 153 -23.42 -12.45 10.36
CA LEU A 153 -24.14 -12.63 11.61
C LEU A 153 -24.33 -14.11 11.88
N LEU A 154 -24.14 -14.51 13.13
CA LEU A 154 -24.59 -15.80 13.64
C LEU A 154 -25.25 -15.57 14.99
N HIS A 155 -26.56 -15.79 15.06
CA HIS A 155 -27.28 -15.83 16.32
C HIS A 155 -27.95 -17.20 16.45
N LEU A 156 -27.43 -17.99 17.40
CA LEU A 156 -27.92 -19.33 17.71
C LEU A 156 -28.01 -19.49 19.24
N ALA A 157 -29.22 -19.73 19.75
CA ALA A 157 -29.44 -20.03 21.16
C ALA A 157 -29.71 -21.53 21.35
N SER A 158 -29.10 -22.11 22.38
CA SER A 158 -29.29 -23.53 22.74
C SER A 158 -30.40 -23.74 23.77
N SER A 159 -30.91 -22.66 24.37
CA SER A 159 -32.00 -22.67 25.36
C SER A 159 -32.88 -21.43 25.18
N ASN A 160 -34.03 -21.39 25.85
CA ASN A 160 -34.99 -20.27 25.79
C ASN A 160 -35.50 -19.94 24.37
N THR A 161 -35.47 -20.93 23.48
CA THR A 161 -36.05 -20.78 22.15
C THR A 161 -37.56 -20.86 22.22
N MET A 162 -38.21 -19.95 21.50
CA MET A 162 -39.66 -19.90 21.33
C MET A 162 -39.97 -19.79 19.84
N ASP A 163 -41.21 -20.13 19.48
CA ASP A 163 -41.69 -20.07 18.11
C ASP A 163 -42.78 -19.00 18.01
N THR A 164 -42.77 -18.24 16.91
CA THR A 164 -43.88 -17.33 16.57
C THR A 164 -44.49 -17.73 15.24
N ASP A 165 -45.83 -17.79 15.20
CA ASP A 165 -46.54 -18.07 13.95
C ASP A 165 -46.39 -16.90 12.95
N LEU A 166 -46.24 -17.26 11.69
CA LEU A 166 -46.39 -16.39 10.53
C LEU A 166 -47.83 -16.49 10.00
N SER A 167 -48.36 -15.40 9.45
CA SER A 167 -49.63 -15.41 8.72
C SER A 167 -49.61 -14.33 7.64
N SER A 168 -50.69 -14.20 6.87
CA SER A 168 -50.81 -13.12 5.88
C SER A 168 -50.73 -11.73 6.51
N ALA A 169 -51.12 -11.59 7.78
CA ALA A 169 -51.04 -10.33 8.54
C ALA A 169 -49.81 -10.27 9.46
N LYS A 170 -49.35 -11.42 9.97
CA LYS A 170 -48.27 -11.49 10.98
C LYS A 170 -46.94 -11.87 10.36
N GLY A 171 -45.91 -11.09 10.66
CA GLY A 171 -44.54 -11.30 10.21
C GLY A 171 -43.53 -10.92 11.29
N VAL A 172 -42.26 -11.17 11.01
CA VAL A 172 -41.15 -10.90 11.94
C VAL A 172 -40.03 -10.16 11.23
N ALA A 173 -39.22 -9.42 11.97
CA ALA A 173 -38.00 -8.83 11.44
C ALA A 173 -36.85 -9.03 12.42
N GLY A 174 -35.66 -9.27 11.88
CA GLY A 174 -34.41 -9.28 12.63
C GLY A 174 -33.59 -8.06 12.25
N TYR A 175 -33.23 -7.25 13.24
CA TYR A 175 -32.19 -6.24 13.10
C TYR A 175 -30.82 -6.89 13.25
N PHE A 176 -29.86 -6.47 12.42
CA PHE A 176 -28.46 -6.73 12.71
C PHE A 176 -27.53 -5.62 12.19
N LYS A 177 -26.39 -5.47 12.87
CA LYS A 177 -25.30 -4.59 12.44
C LYS A 177 -24.00 -5.40 12.45
N PRO A 178 -23.45 -5.76 11.27
CA PRO A 178 -22.24 -6.57 11.23
C PRO A 178 -21.04 -5.76 11.74
N THR A 179 -20.12 -6.44 12.43
CA THR A 179 -18.79 -5.89 12.71
C THR A 179 -17.92 -6.09 11.48
N LEU A 180 -17.70 -5.02 10.71
CA LEU A 180 -16.91 -5.05 9.48
C LEU A 180 -15.45 -4.68 9.76
N ALA A 181 -14.53 -5.18 8.92
CA ALA A 181 -13.12 -4.80 9.00
C ALA A 181 -12.95 -3.28 8.78
N ALA A 182 -11.95 -2.67 9.41
CA ALA A 182 -11.73 -1.21 9.35
C ALA A 182 -11.54 -0.65 7.92
N LYS A 183 -11.16 -1.50 6.95
CA LYS A 183 -10.97 -1.17 5.54
C LYS A 183 -12.18 -1.49 4.66
N ALA A 184 -13.30 -1.92 5.24
CA ALA A 184 -14.51 -2.23 4.49
C ALA A 184 -15.07 -0.95 3.87
N VAL A 185 -15.33 -0.98 2.56
CA VAL A 185 -15.96 0.12 1.83
C VAL A 185 -17.41 -0.17 1.47
N LYS A 186 -17.75 -1.45 1.33
CA LYS A 186 -19.11 -1.94 1.09
C LYS A 186 -19.21 -3.42 1.43
N TRP A 187 -20.43 -3.90 1.60
CA TRP A 187 -20.71 -5.30 1.90
C TRP A 187 -22.01 -5.74 1.25
N LYS A 188 -22.21 -7.05 1.09
CA LYS A 188 -23.39 -7.63 0.44
C LYS A 188 -23.89 -8.80 1.28
N ILE A 189 -25.20 -9.07 1.24
CA ILE A 189 -25.80 -10.27 1.82
C ILE A 189 -26.19 -11.22 0.68
N SER A 190 -25.60 -12.41 0.64
CA SER A 190 -25.89 -13.41 -0.38
C SER A 190 -26.90 -14.47 0.10
N LYS A 191 -26.95 -14.72 1.41
CA LYS A 191 -27.82 -15.75 1.97
C LYS A 191 -28.20 -15.44 3.41
N ILE A 192 -29.45 -15.76 3.76
CA ILE A 192 -29.93 -15.82 5.15
C ILE A 192 -30.47 -17.21 5.41
N ASP A 193 -29.95 -17.88 6.43
CA ASP A 193 -30.53 -19.10 6.97
C ASP A 193 -31.38 -18.76 8.19
N LEU A 194 -32.61 -19.26 8.25
CA LEU A 194 -33.56 -19.05 9.35
C LEU A 194 -34.02 -20.40 9.90
N GLN A 195 -34.21 -20.51 11.21
CA GLN A 195 -34.92 -21.67 11.77
C GLN A 195 -36.43 -21.49 11.60
N THR A 196 -37.01 -22.33 10.76
CA THR A 196 -38.43 -22.29 10.40
C THR A 196 -39.06 -23.66 10.55
N GLU A 197 -40.36 -23.69 10.80
CA GLU A 197 -41.17 -24.90 10.84
C GLU A 197 -42.46 -24.70 10.03
N ARG A 198 -42.88 -25.72 9.28
CA ARG A 198 -44.11 -25.70 8.50
C ARG A 198 -45.27 -26.31 9.28
N ASP A 199 -46.42 -25.65 9.27
CA ASP A 199 -47.67 -26.26 9.70
C ASP A 199 -48.21 -27.22 8.60
N LEU A 200 -48.71 -28.39 9.00
CA LEU A 200 -48.92 -29.57 8.12
C LEU A 200 -49.76 -29.35 6.85
N LEU A 201 -50.63 -28.34 6.82
CA LEU A 201 -51.52 -28.05 5.68
C LEU A 201 -51.21 -26.71 4.99
N SER A 202 -50.11 -26.08 5.39
CA SER A 202 -49.84 -24.72 4.98
C SER A 202 -49.28 -24.63 3.57
N THR A 203 -49.79 -23.67 2.80
CA THR A 203 -49.35 -23.37 1.43
C THR A 203 -49.26 -21.85 1.20
N GLY A 204 -48.46 -21.44 0.22
CA GLY A 204 -48.18 -20.04 -0.08
C GLY A 204 -46.68 -19.77 -0.13
N THR A 205 -46.28 -18.54 0.13
CA THR A 205 -44.88 -18.09 0.00
C THR A 205 -44.44 -17.30 1.22
N VAL A 206 -43.24 -17.59 1.71
CA VAL A 206 -42.51 -16.73 2.66
C VAL A 206 -41.59 -15.81 1.87
N THR A 207 -41.69 -14.51 2.10
CA THR A 207 -40.82 -13.50 1.51
C THR A 207 -39.86 -13.00 2.57
N VAL A 208 -38.56 -13.12 2.30
CA VAL A 208 -37.50 -12.45 3.07
C VAL A 208 -37.04 -11.23 2.28
N ALA A 209 -37.12 -10.07 2.90
CA ALA A 209 -36.70 -8.80 2.31
C ALA A 209 -35.69 -8.08 3.18
N LEU A 210 -34.71 -7.42 2.56
CA LEU A 210 -33.72 -6.58 3.21
C LEU A 210 -34.18 -5.12 3.16
N LYS A 211 -34.07 -4.42 4.29
CA LYS A 211 -34.39 -2.99 4.43
C LYS A 211 -33.35 -2.32 5.33
N TYR A 212 -33.12 -1.03 5.17
CA TYR A 212 -32.33 -0.30 6.17
C TYR A 212 -33.10 -0.18 7.47
N ALA A 213 -32.36 -0.13 8.58
CA ALA A 213 -32.90 0.13 9.90
C ALA A 213 -32.92 1.63 10.18
N ASP A 214 -33.97 2.13 10.82
CA ASP A 214 -34.01 3.48 11.37
C ASP A 214 -33.23 3.60 12.70
N ALA A 215 -33.21 4.79 13.30
CA ALA A 215 -32.56 5.04 14.59
C ALA A 215 -33.14 4.20 15.75
N ASN A 216 -34.38 3.72 15.61
CA ASN A 216 -35.06 2.83 16.56
C ASN A 216 -34.90 1.34 16.18
N LYS A 217 -33.97 1.02 15.27
CA LYS A 217 -33.69 -0.35 14.77
C LYS A 217 -34.85 -0.98 14.00
N LYS A 218 -35.82 -0.20 13.53
CA LYS A 218 -36.96 -0.70 12.75
C LYS A 218 -36.68 -0.70 11.26
N PRO A 219 -37.16 -1.71 10.51
CA PRO A 219 -37.06 -1.69 9.06
C PRO A 219 -37.83 -0.48 8.49
N THR A 220 -37.17 0.32 7.67
CA THR A 220 -37.74 1.51 7.04
C THR A 220 -37.35 1.61 5.57
N GLY A 221 -38.02 2.49 4.82
CA GLY A 221 -37.71 2.77 3.42
C GLY A 221 -38.06 1.64 2.45
N ALA A 222 -37.48 1.75 1.25
CA ALA A 222 -37.67 0.79 0.18
C ALA A 222 -36.98 -0.55 0.48
N THR A 223 -37.54 -1.64 -0.07
CA THR A 223 -36.90 -2.94 -0.08
C THR A 223 -35.62 -2.89 -0.91
N LEU A 224 -34.48 -3.18 -0.28
CA LEU A 224 -33.16 -3.24 -0.92
C LEU A 224 -33.05 -4.49 -1.80
N GLN A 225 -33.58 -5.60 -1.29
CA GLN A 225 -33.62 -6.87 -1.99
C GLN A 225 -34.69 -7.78 -1.38
N SER A 226 -35.25 -8.71 -2.17
CA SER A 226 -36.14 -9.74 -1.66
C SER A 226 -35.91 -11.08 -2.34
N ALA A 227 -36.22 -12.14 -1.61
CA ALA A 227 -36.26 -13.51 -2.11
C ALA A 227 -37.46 -14.23 -1.47
N THR A 228 -37.98 -15.23 -2.17
CA THR A 228 -39.16 -15.99 -1.75
C THR A 228 -38.83 -17.47 -1.63
N VAL A 229 -39.39 -18.12 -0.62
CA VAL A 229 -39.39 -19.58 -0.45
C VAL A 229 -40.83 -20.06 -0.40
N ALA A 230 -41.15 -21.16 -1.08
CA ALA A 230 -42.48 -21.72 -0.99
C ALA A 230 -42.68 -22.33 0.41
N ILE A 231 -43.83 -22.10 1.04
CA ILE A 231 -44.14 -22.66 2.37
C ILE A 231 -44.04 -24.19 2.35
N VAL A 232 -44.33 -24.82 1.21
CA VAL A 232 -44.24 -26.28 1.05
C VAL A 232 -42.83 -26.83 1.15
N ASP A 233 -41.81 -26.01 0.88
CA ASP A 233 -40.40 -26.38 0.97
C ASP A 233 -39.86 -26.28 2.40
N LEU A 234 -40.62 -25.64 3.30
CA LEU A 234 -40.32 -25.62 4.73
C LEU A 234 -40.56 -27.02 5.32
N LEU A 235 -39.65 -27.48 6.17
CA LEU A 235 -39.78 -28.78 6.83
C LEU A 235 -40.84 -28.73 7.93
N GLY A 236 -41.55 -29.84 8.14
CA GLY A 236 -42.57 -29.99 9.18
C GLY A 236 -42.02 -30.06 10.61
N SER A 237 -40.71 -29.86 10.79
CA SER A 237 -40.04 -29.68 12.07
C SER A 237 -39.07 -28.50 11.95
N SER A 238 -38.83 -27.80 13.06
CA SER A 238 -37.87 -26.70 13.10
C SER A 238 -36.51 -27.09 12.52
N ASN A 239 -36.18 -26.52 11.36
CA ASN A 239 -34.91 -26.72 10.69
C ASN A 239 -34.46 -25.43 10.00
N TRP A 240 -33.19 -25.39 9.59
CA TRP A 240 -32.63 -24.29 8.84
C TRP A 240 -33.15 -24.27 7.41
N THR A 241 -33.84 -23.19 7.05
CA THR A 241 -34.23 -22.87 5.68
C THR A 241 -33.31 -21.79 5.15
N SER A 242 -32.66 -22.07 4.02
CA SER A 242 -31.79 -21.12 3.33
C SER A 242 -32.59 -20.26 2.36
N VAL A 243 -32.40 -18.94 2.45
CA VAL A 243 -32.94 -17.97 1.51
C VAL A 243 -31.79 -17.27 0.80
N THR A 244 -31.66 -17.53 -0.50
CA THR A 244 -30.55 -17.02 -1.33
C THR A 244 -30.98 -15.80 -2.15
N PHE A 245 -30.11 -14.81 -2.20
CA PHE A 245 -30.28 -13.54 -2.88
C PHE A 245 -29.50 -13.55 -4.20
N ASN A 246 -30.19 -13.65 -5.35
CA ASN A 246 -29.52 -13.85 -6.65
C ASN A 246 -28.73 -12.64 -7.15
N THR A 247 -29.11 -11.42 -6.75
CA THR A 247 -28.44 -10.16 -7.12
C THR A 247 -28.16 -9.32 -5.86
N PRO A 248 -27.20 -9.73 -5.01
CA PRO A 248 -26.92 -9.07 -3.74
C PRO A 248 -26.67 -7.57 -3.92
N ALA A 249 -27.48 -6.73 -3.27
CA ALA A 249 -27.30 -5.28 -3.30
C ALA A 249 -26.04 -4.87 -2.52
N ASP A 250 -25.33 -3.85 -3.01
CA ASP A 250 -24.27 -3.19 -2.24
C ASP A 250 -24.90 -2.43 -1.06
N LEU A 251 -24.44 -2.73 0.15
CA LEU A 251 -24.92 -2.14 1.39
C LEU A 251 -23.89 -1.14 1.94
N ASP A 252 -24.40 -0.03 2.48
CA ASP A 252 -23.62 1.00 3.14
C ASP A 252 -23.08 0.46 4.49
N ILE A 253 -21.80 0.73 4.76
CA ILE A 253 -21.11 0.33 5.99
C ILE A 253 -21.58 1.12 7.23
N SER A 254 -22.16 2.31 7.01
CA SER A 254 -22.65 3.20 8.07
C SER A 254 -24.06 2.86 8.53
N GLN A 255 -24.84 2.19 7.68
CA GLN A 255 -26.24 1.86 7.91
C GLN A 255 -26.38 0.46 8.51
N SER A 256 -27.35 0.30 9.40
CA SER A 256 -27.73 -1.03 9.92
C SER A 256 -28.86 -1.59 9.06
N VAL A 257 -29.01 -2.92 9.04
CA VAL A 257 -29.96 -3.60 8.15
C VAL A 257 -30.93 -4.44 8.96
N CYS A 258 -32.18 -4.45 8.53
CA CYS A 258 -33.19 -5.38 8.96
C CYS A 258 -33.49 -6.37 7.83
N PHE A 259 -33.62 -7.65 8.16
CA PHE A 259 -34.30 -8.59 7.29
C PHE A 259 -35.71 -8.81 7.83
N THR A 260 -36.72 -8.65 6.97
CA THR A 260 -38.12 -8.85 7.29
C THR A 260 -38.59 -10.17 6.68
N VAL A 261 -39.36 -10.94 7.42
CA VAL A 261 -39.96 -12.20 7.00
C VAL A 261 -41.47 -12.08 7.08
N THR A 262 -42.12 -12.13 5.93
CA THR A 262 -43.58 -12.03 5.80
C THR A 262 -44.09 -13.23 5.02
N ALA A 263 -45.32 -13.65 5.27
CA ALA A 263 -45.93 -14.76 4.54
C ALA A 263 -47.15 -14.28 3.76
N SER A 264 -47.35 -14.84 2.56
CA SER A 264 -48.62 -14.78 1.84
C SER A 264 -49.20 -16.18 1.88
N VAL A 265 -50.18 -16.40 2.75
CA VAL A 265 -50.71 -17.73 3.05
C VAL A 265 -52.01 -17.95 2.28
N LEU A 266 -52.10 -19.08 1.59
CA LEU A 266 -53.29 -19.48 0.83
C LEU A 266 -54.19 -20.41 1.63
N LEU A 267 -53.60 -21.31 2.42
CA LEU A 267 -54.27 -22.24 3.33
C LEU A 267 -53.44 -22.39 4.61
N GLY A 268 -54.10 -22.48 5.77
CA GLY A 268 -53.45 -22.67 7.08
C GLY A 268 -52.74 -21.41 7.62
N ASN A 269 -51.70 -21.62 8.42
CA ASN A 269 -50.78 -20.57 8.90
C ASN A 269 -49.51 -20.53 8.04
N GLY A 270 -48.74 -19.45 8.07
CA GLY A 270 -47.50 -19.32 7.27
C GLY A 270 -46.33 -20.20 7.70
N GLY A 271 -46.51 -21.02 8.73
CA GLY A 271 -45.45 -21.70 9.47
C GLY A 271 -45.04 -20.92 10.71
N ARG A 272 -43.97 -21.35 11.36
CA ARG A 272 -43.40 -20.74 12.57
C ARG A 272 -41.95 -20.36 12.33
N ILE A 273 -41.51 -19.28 12.98
CA ILE A 273 -40.12 -18.88 13.04
C ILE A 273 -39.64 -18.95 14.49
N ARG A 274 -38.48 -19.56 14.67
CA ARG A 274 -37.84 -19.70 15.97
C ARG A 274 -37.01 -18.48 16.32
N TYR A 275 -37.09 -18.08 17.59
CA TYR A 275 -36.34 -16.96 18.16
C TYR A 275 -35.82 -17.32 19.56
N ASP A 276 -34.74 -16.67 19.98
CA ASP A 276 -34.28 -16.66 21.37
C ASP A 276 -35.11 -15.66 22.18
N ASN A 277 -35.69 -16.08 23.31
CA ASN A 277 -36.47 -15.21 24.21
C ASN A 277 -35.66 -14.69 25.43
N ALA A 278 -34.35 -14.94 25.46
CA ALA A 278 -33.43 -14.48 26.49
C ALA A 278 -32.15 -13.88 25.89
N ASN A 279 -32.25 -13.26 24.71
CA ASN A 279 -31.11 -12.65 24.03
C ASN A 279 -30.51 -11.49 24.87
N THR A 280 -29.19 -11.42 24.90
CA THR A 280 -28.45 -10.33 25.57
C THR A 280 -27.65 -9.48 24.59
N ASP A 281 -27.57 -9.88 23.32
CA ASP A 281 -26.84 -9.17 22.29
C ASP A 281 -27.69 -8.04 21.71
N ALA A 282 -27.38 -6.79 22.06
CA ALA A 282 -28.09 -5.63 21.53
C ALA A 282 -27.88 -5.41 20.02
N SER A 283 -26.93 -6.11 19.39
CA SER A 283 -26.70 -6.09 17.95
C SER A 283 -27.72 -6.92 17.18
N THR A 284 -28.47 -7.79 17.85
CA THR A 284 -29.58 -8.57 17.28
C THR A 284 -30.87 -8.31 18.06
N VAL A 285 -31.91 -7.84 17.38
CA VAL A 285 -33.22 -7.68 18.02
C VAL A 285 -34.34 -8.08 17.08
N MET A 286 -35.38 -8.65 17.65
CA MET A 286 -36.57 -9.07 16.93
C MET A 286 -37.68 -8.01 17.03
N MET A 287 -38.44 -7.89 15.95
CA MET A 287 -39.68 -7.12 15.87
C MET A 287 -40.78 -7.98 15.23
N ILE A 288 -42.03 -7.62 15.51
CA ILE A 288 -43.21 -8.27 14.95
C ILE A 288 -44.02 -7.23 14.20
N THR A 289 -44.68 -7.66 13.14
CA THR A 289 -45.73 -6.92 12.44
C THR A 289 -47.05 -7.67 12.57
N SER A 290 -48.16 -6.95 12.64
CA SER A 290 -49.52 -7.51 12.57
C SER A 290 -50.33 -7.00 11.36
N ASP A 291 -49.70 -6.24 10.47
CA ASP A 291 -50.32 -5.61 9.29
C ASP A 291 -49.50 -5.84 8.01
N SER A 292 -48.98 -7.06 7.84
CA SER A 292 -48.24 -7.49 6.64
C SER A 292 -46.95 -6.69 6.39
N GLY A 293 -46.35 -6.13 7.43
CA GLY A 293 -45.07 -5.41 7.39
C GLY A 293 -45.20 -3.92 7.14
N ALA A 294 -46.42 -3.37 7.25
CA ALA A 294 -46.65 -1.93 7.14
C ALA A 294 -46.14 -1.20 8.39
N THR A 295 -46.32 -1.77 9.58
CA THR A 295 -45.76 -1.26 10.84
C THR A 295 -45.07 -2.35 11.65
N TRP A 296 -44.08 -1.92 12.46
CA TRP A 296 -43.26 -2.83 13.25
C TRP A 296 -43.30 -2.42 14.73
N THR A 297 -43.44 -3.41 15.61
CA THR A 297 -43.36 -3.20 17.06
C THR A 297 -42.01 -2.58 17.45
N THR A 298 -41.94 -1.99 18.63
CA THR A 298 -40.65 -1.62 19.22
C THR A 298 -39.78 -2.88 19.36
N PRO A 299 -38.48 -2.83 18.99
CA PRO A 299 -37.62 -3.99 19.13
C PRO A 299 -37.56 -4.47 20.58
N VAL A 300 -37.73 -5.78 20.78
CA VAL A 300 -37.64 -6.39 22.11
C VAL A 300 -36.19 -6.79 22.33
N ALA A 301 -35.48 -6.07 23.21
CA ALA A 301 -34.04 -6.26 23.42
C ALA A 301 -33.67 -7.67 23.88
N THR A 302 -34.60 -8.38 24.53
CA THR A 302 -34.41 -9.76 25.00
C THR A 302 -34.78 -10.82 23.97
N GLN A 303 -35.15 -10.42 22.74
CA GLN A 303 -35.55 -11.35 21.69
C GLN A 303 -34.70 -11.19 20.43
N ALA A 304 -34.25 -12.29 19.84
CA ALA A 304 -33.54 -12.29 18.57
C ALA A 304 -33.89 -13.53 17.73
N LEU A 305 -33.99 -13.35 16.42
CA LEU A 305 -34.28 -14.46 15.50
C LEU A 305 -33.09 -15.44 15.45
N GLN A 306 -33.38 -16.74 15.40
CA GLN A 306 -32.38 -17.78 15.13
C GLN A 306 -31.97 -17.70 13.66
N ALA A 307 -30.87 -17.00 13.39
CA ALA A 307 -30.49 -16.61 12.04
C ALA A 307 -28.98 -16.70 11.82
N ARG A 308 -28.60 -17.09 10.60
CA ARG A 308 -27.24 -16.97 10.08
C ARG A 308 -27.26 -16.15 8.80
N VAL A 309 -26.52 -15.06 8.78
CA VAL A 309 -26.40 -14.18 7.60
C VAL A 309 -25.02 -14.37 7.00
N THR A 310 -24.97 -14.64 5.70
CA THR A 310 -23.74 -14.87 4.94
C THR A 310 -23.65 -13.87 3.79
N GLY A 311 -22.44 -13.41 3.50
CA GLY A 311 -22.22 -12.40 2.49
C GLY A 311 -20.75 -12.11 2.25
N THR A 312 -20.46 -11.11 1.43
CA THR A 312 -19.09 -10.68 1.07
C THR A 312 -18.84 -9.27 1.60
N VAL A 313 -17.57 -8.97 1.85
CA VAL A 313 -17.13 -7.62 2.24
C VAL A 313 -16.08 -7.17 1.23
N THR A 314 -16.28 -5.98 0.67
CA THR A 314 -15.30 -5.35 -0.20
C THR A 314 -14.42 -4.45 0.64
N THR A 315 -13.10 -4.66 0.58
CA THR A 315 -12.11 -3.81 1.23
C THR A 315 -11.39 -2.95 0.20
N GLN A 316 -10.98 -1.75 0.62
CA GLN A 316 -10.03 -0.96 -0.16
C GLN A 316 -8.76 -0.86 0.66
N GLU A 317 -7.67 -1.39 0.10
CA GLU A 317 -6.35 -1.16 0.68
C GLU A 317 -6.05 0.34 0.68
N LEU A 318 -5.37 0.79 1.73
CA LEU A 318 -4.85 2.15 1.73
C LEU A 318 -3.87 2.27 0.57
N GLU A 319 -3.72 3.47 0.05
CA GLU A 319 -2.75 3.76 -1.00
C GLU A 319 -1.35 3.43 -0.49
N THR A 320 -0.91 2.20 -0.73
CA THR A 320 0.49 1.85 -0.65
C THR A 320 1.12 2.55 -1.83
N LEU A 321 1.98 3.54 -1.58
CA LEU A 321 2.76 4.21 -2.61
C LEU A 321 3.71 3.17 -3.23
N GLU A 322 3.21 2.34 -4.14
CA GLU A 322 4.01 1.42 -4.91
C GLU A 322 4.74 2.23 -5.98
N PHE A 323 6.05 2.35 -5.81
CA PHE A 323 6.91 2.92 -6.84
C PHE A 323 7.04 1.88 -7.95
N GLN A 324 6.31 2.07 -9.06
CA GLN A 324 6.58 1.28 -10.27
C GLN A 324 7.97 1.65 -10.79
N ALA A 325 8.84 0.65 -10.91
CA ALA A 325 10.09 0.79 -11.64
C ALA A 325 9.77 1.25 -13.07
N LEU A 326 10.44 2.30 -13.55
CA LEU A 326 10.31 2.74 -14.94
C LEU A 326 10.69 1.57 -15.86
N PRO A 327 9.99 1.37 -16.98
CA PRO A 327 10.39 0.37 -17.97
C PRO A 327 11.83 0.65 -18.40
N ALA A 328 12.62 -0.42 -18.55
CA ALA A 328 13.99 -0.31 -19.04
C ALA A 328 14.01 0.50 -20.34
N ALA A 329 14.92 1.46 -20.43
CA ALA A 329 15.09 2.25 -21.64
C ALA A 329 15.36 1.33 -22.84
N PRO A 330 14.82 1.65 -24.04
CA PRO A 330 15.03 0.85 -25.25
C PRO A 330 16.50 0.80 -25.68
#